data_AF-A0A967C5U3-F1
#
_entry.id   AF-A0A967C5U3-F1
#
_cell.length_a   1.000
_cell.length_b   1.000
_cell.length_c   1.000
_cell.angle_alpha   90.00
_cell.angle_beta   90.00
_cell.angle_gamma   90.00
#
_symmetry.space_group_name_H-M   'P 1'
#
loop_
_entity.id
_entity.type
_entity.pdbx_description
1 polymer ?
#
loop_
_entity_poly.entity_id
_entity_poly.type
_entity_poly.pdbx_seq_one_letter_code
_entity_poly.pdbx_strand_id
1 'polypeptide(L)' 'MPGSPRLPRSCLDRGTRSATTTPEMEMLRRRVWQQQGVVSLHLEDITDPWLRQAIQNEAVRRWGPRQQEKNHGR' A
#
# COMPACT_ATOMS: atom_id res chain seq x y z
N MET A 1 -13.63 -24.03 -36.25
CA MET A 1 -14.23 -25.12 -35.46
C MET A 1 -15.10 -24.50 -34.36
N PRO A 2 -16.43 -24.48 -34.49
CA PRO A 2 -17.33 -24.00 -33.45
C PRO A 2 -17.52 -25.11 -32.40
N GLY A 3 -17.08 -24.89 -31.16
CA GLY A 3 -17.26 -25.88 -30.08
C GLY A 3 -16.13 -26.00 -29.05
N SER A 4 -15.14 -25.10 -29.04
CA SER A 4 -14.14 -25.10 -27.97
C SER A 4 -14.81 -24.81 -26.61
N PRO A 5 -14.42 -25.52 -25.53
CA PRO A 5 -14.95 -25.27 -24.20
C PRO A 5 -14.67 -23.82 -23.78
N ARG A 6 -15.67 -23.15 -23.21
CA ARG A 6 -15.50 -21.82 -22.62
C ARG A 6 -14.43 -21.91 -21.51
N LEU A 7 -13.47 -20.98 -21.53
CA LEU A 7 -12.44 -20.86 -20.50
C LEU A 7 -13.09 -20.84 -19.11
N PRO A 8 -12.49 -21.50 -18.10
CA PRO A 8 -13.04 -21.55 -16.75
C PRO A 8 -13.19 -20.12 -16.23
N ARG A 9 -14.43 -19.77 -15.83
CA ARG A 9 -14.75 -18.46 -15.25
C ARG A 9 -14.16 -18.41 -13.84
N SER A 10 -12.89 -18.05 -13.74
CA SER A 10 -12.25 -17.84 -12.44
C SER A 10 -12.86 -16.61 -11.76
N CYS A 11 -13.16 -16.68 -10.46
CA CYS A 11 -13.52 -15.50 -9.67
C CYS A 11 -12.37 -14.48 -9.59
N LEU A 12 -11.16 -14.89 -9.98
CA LEU A 12 -9.96 -14.08 -10.13
C LEU A 12 -9.61 -13.84 -11.61
N ASP A 13 -10.55 -14.02 -12.53
CA ASP A 13 -10.34 -13.71 -13.94
C ASP A 13 -9.86 -12.27 -14.08
N ARG A 14 -8.58 -12.14 -14.41
CA ARG A 14 -7.85 -10.88 -14.55
C ARG A 14 -8.11 -10.22 -15.90
N GLY A 15 -8.87 -10.87 -16.79
CA GLY A 15 -9.03 -10.48 -18.19
C GLY A 15 -9.80 -9.18 -18.40
N THR A 16 -10.51 -8.68 -17.39
CA THR A 16 -11.35 -7.48 -17.49
C THR A 16 -11.15 -6.45 -16.38
N ARG A 17 -10.22 -6.65 -15.45
CA ARG A 17 -9.94 -5.64 -14.41
C ARG A 17 -8.90 -4.67 -14.93
N SER A 18 -9.35 -3.45 -15.23
CA SER A 18 -8.46 -2.30 -15.43
C SER A 18 -7.56 -2.15 -14.20
N ALA A 19 -6.27 -1.92 -14.42
CA ALA A 19 -5.34 -1.62 -13.35
C ALA A 19 -5.86 -0.40 -12.57
N THR A 20 -5.97 -0.51 -11.25
CA THR A 20 -6.40 0.61 -10.40
C THR A 20 -5.43 1.75 -10.60
N THR A 21 -5.94 2.87 -11.09
CA THR A 21 -5.13 4.04 -11.42
C THR A 21 -4.72 4.76 -10.13
N THR A 22 -3.60 5.48 -10.17
CA THR A 22 -3.13 6.30 -9.05
C THR A 22 -4.21 7.20 -8.44
N PRO A 23 -5.03 7.96 -9.21
CA PRO A 23 -6.11 8.78 -8.63
C PRO A 23 -7.18 7.95 -7.93
N GLU A 24 -7.54 6.78 -8.46
CA GLU A 24 -8.50 5.88 -7.79
C GLU A 24 -7.96 5.36 -6.46
N MET A 25 -6.64 5.07 -6.38
CA MET A 25 -6.01 4.70 -5.12
C MET A 25 -6.02 5.84 -4.11
N GLU A 26 -5.82 7.09 -4.53
CA GLU A 26 -5.89 8.24 -3.63
C GLU A 26 -7.31 8.46 -3.10
N MET A 27 -8.32 8.34 -3.96
CA MET A 27 -9.72 8.40 -3.53
C MET A 27 -10.03 7.31 -2.49
N LEU A 28 -9.53 6.10 -2.69
CA LEU A 28 -9.69 5.02 -1.74
C LEU A 28 -9.01 5.32 -0.40
N ARG A 29 -7.75 5.78 -0.40
CA ARG A 29 -7.03 6.17 0.82
C ARG A 29 -7.76 7.29 1.57
N ARG A 30 -8.25 8.31 0.85
CA ARG A 30 -9.05 9.39 1.44
C ARG A 30 -10.31 8.86 2.10
N ARG A 31 -11.02 7.93 1.46
CA ARG A 31 -12.23 7.32 2.02
C ARG A 31 -11.91 6.49 3.27
N VAL A 32 -10.85 5.69 3.25
CA VAL A 32 -10.41 4.90 4.42
C VAL A 32 -10.05 5.82 5.59
N TRP A 33 -9.34 6.92 5.33
CA TRP A 33 -9.07 7.93 6.36
C TRP A 33 -10.38 8.49 6.95
N GLN A 34 -11.30 8.94 6.09
CA GLN A 34 -12.56 9.54 6.55
C GLN A 34 -13.48 8.58 7.30
N GLN A 35 -13.51 7.30 6.92
CA GLN A 35 -14.46 6.33 7.46
C GLN A 35 -13.88 5.47 8.58
N GLN A 36 -12.57 5.22 8.57
CA GLN A 36 -11.92 4.29 9.49
C GLN A 36 -10.83 4.97 10.33
N GLY A 37 -10.40 6.19 10.00
CA GLY A 37 -9.35 6.89 10.72
C GLY A 37 -7.96 6.26 10.56
N VAL A 38 -7.76 5.44 9.53
CA VAL A 38 -6.49 4.76 9.25
C VAL A 38 -5.87 5.33 7.99
N VAL A 39 -4.56 5.58 8.02
CA VAL A 39 -3.77 5.99 6.85
C VAL A 39 -2.41 5.30 6.89
N SER A 40 -1.90 4.94 5.71
CA SER A 40 -0.52 4.47 5.52
C SER A 40 0.26 5.57 4.82
N LEU A 41 1.28 6.11 5.49
CA LEU A 41 2.14 7.16 4.96
C LEU A 41 3.56 6.62 4.86
N HIS A 42 4.27 6.95 3.77
CA HIS A 42 5.71 6.74 3.72
C HIS A 42 6.40 7.85 4.52
N LEU A 43 7.40 7.51 5.34
CA LEU A 43 8.07 8.49 6.19
C LEU A 43 8.75 9.61 5.37
N GLU A 44 9.20 9.30 4.16
CA GLU A 44 9.86 10.26 3.26
C GLU A 44 8.87 11.29 2.69
N ASP A 45 7.58 10.93 2.58
CA ASP A 45 6.53 11.83 2.09
C ASP A 45 6.10 12.85 3.16
N ILE A 46 6.49 12.64 4.42
CA ILE A 46 6.23 13.59 5.51
C ILE A 46 7.22 14.73 5.37
N THR A 47 6.75 15.92 4.99
CA THR A 47 7.60 17.11 4.77
C THR A 47 8.17 17.69 6.06
N ASP A 48 7.43 17.60 7.17
CA ASP A 48 7.88 18.08 8.47
C ASP A 48 8.87 17.08 9.12
N PRO A 49 10.13 17.49 9.39
CA PRO A 49 11.15 16.59 9.90
C PRO A 49 10.87 16.15 11.35
N TRP A 50 10.23 16.98 12.16
CA TRP A 50 9.90 16.65 13.55
C TRP A 50 8.75 15.65 13.62
N LEU A 51 7.73 15.84 12.80
CA LEU A 51 6.61 14.90 12.67
C LEU A 51 7.10 13.54 12.17
N ARG A 52 7.99 13.53 11.17
CA ARG A 52 8.62 12.30 10.67
C ARG A 52 9.32 11.55 11.80
N GLN A 53 10.15 12.25 12.58
CA GLN A 53 10.87 11.66 13.71
C GLN A 53 9.92 11.16 14.80
N ALA A 54 8.85 11.90 15.11
CA ALA A 54 7.87 11.51 16.12
C ALA A 54 7.13 10.21 15.74
N ILE A 55 6.68 10.09 14.48
CA ILE A 55 6.04 8.87 13.98
C ILE A 55 7.02 7.70 13.98
N GLN A 56 8.28 7.93 13.58
CA GLN A 56 9.32 6.91 13.64
C GLN A 56 9.56 6.43 15.07
N ASN A 57 9.68 7.36 16.03
CA ASN A 57 9.89 7.02 17.44
C ASN A 57 8.71 6.21 18.00
N GLU A 58 7.47 6.58 17.70
CA GLU A 58 6.29 5.84 18.15
C GLU A 58 6.25 4.44 17.52
N ALA A 59 6.62 4.31 16.25
CA ALA A 59 6.70 3.01 15.60
C ALA A 59 7.77 2.12 16.23
N VAL A 60 8.96 2.66 16.49
CA VAL A 60 10.06 1.93 17.15
C VAL A 60 9.67 1.52 18.57
N ARG A 61 9.01 2.41 19.33
CA ARG A 61 8.54 2.11 20.68
C ARG A 61 7.53 0.96 20.69
N ARG A 62 6.66 0.87 19.68
CA ARG A 62 5.55 -0.10 19.65
C ARG A 62 5.92 -1.44 19.04
N TRP A 63 6.76 -1.45 18.01
CA TRP A 63 7.08 -2.65 17.23
C TRP A 63 8.57 -2.98 17.16
N GLY A 64 9.42 -2.19 17.83
CA GLY A 64 10.87 -2.33 17.77
C GLY A 64 11.48 -1.64 16.54
N PRO A 65 12.82 -1.64 16.45
CA PRO A 65 13.53 -0.99 15.35
C PRO A 65 13.13 -1.61 14.00
N ARG A 66 12.95 -0.76 12.97
CA ARG A 66 12.72 -1.24 11.60
C ARG A 66 13.91 -2.14 11.21
N GLN A 67 13.62 -3.32 10.67
CA GLN A 67 14.62 -4.12 9.96
C GLN A 67 15.03 -3.35 8.70
N GLN A 68 15.91 -2.38 8.85
CA GLN A 68 16.66 -1.87 7.72
C GLN A 68 17.65 -2.99 7.39
N GLU A 69 17.52 -3.58 6.20
CA GLU A 69 18.56 -4.47 5.69
C GLU A 69 19.87 -3.72 5.86
N LYS A 70 20.73 -4.23 6.74
CA LYS A 70 22.09 -3.75 6.89
C LYS A 70 22.71 -3.92 5.51
N ASN A 71 22.83 -2.84 4.75
CA ASN A 71 23.76 -2.78 3.62
C ASN A 71 25.12 -3.13 4.20
N HIS A 72 25.50 -4.40 4.13
CA HIS A 72 26.87 -4.88 4.29
C HIS A 72 27.60 -4.45 3.02
N GLY A 73 27.79 -3.15 2.87
CA GLY A 73 28.62 -2.51 1.87
C GLY A 73 29.99 -2.29 2.48
N ARG A 74 30.88 -3.21 2.14
CA ARG A 74 32.32 -3.23 2.40
C ARG A 74 33.02 -1.91 2.11
#